data_AF-A0A948VW56-F1
#
_entry.id   AF-A0A948VW56-F1
#
_cell.length_a   1.000
_cell.length_b   1.000
_cell.length_c   1.000
_cell.angle_alpha   90.00
_cell.angle_beta   90.00
_cell.angle_gamma   90.00
#
_symmetry.space_group_name_H-M   'P 1'
#
loop_
_entity.id
_entity.type
_entity.pdbx_description
1 polymer ?
#
loop_
_entity_poly.entity_id
_entity_poly.type
_entity_poly.pdbx_seq_one_letter_code
_entity_poly.pdbx_strand_id
1 'polypeptide(L)'
;GIDTVWPHRFAGHGREVVREDFTSGAVDLAAGDEMGRFYLGSTVVLLFEPGRVAWLEGLKPGDPVRMGQAIGDCQEFKPKFDEPDSSHFG
;
A
#
# COMPACT_ATOMS: atom_id res chain seq x y z
N GLY A 1 5.53 8.60 15.16
CA GLY A 1 4.08 8.39 15.37
C GLY A 1 3.36 8.49 14.05
N ILE A 2 2.19 7.84 13.92
CA ILE A 2 1.25 8.03 12.83
C ILE A 2 0.10 8.91 13.33
N ASP A 3 -0.32 9.88 12.52
CA ASP A 3 -1.57 10.64 12.66
C ASP A 3 -2.60 10.00 11.74
N THR A 4 -3.86 9.95 12.14
CA THR A 4 -4.99 9.60 11.28
C THR A 4 -5.87 10.84 11.09
N VAL A 5 -6.55 10.98 9.95
CA VAL A 5 -7.42 12.16 9.76
C VAL A 5 -8.77 12.04 10.51
N TRP A 6 -8.97 10.92 11.20
CA TRP A 6 -10.04 10.61 12.16
C TRP A 6 -9.47 9.84 13.37
N PRO A 7 -10.00 10.01 14.60
CA PRO A 7 -10.60 11.21 15.15
C PRO A 7 -9.49 12.22 15.45
N HIS A 8 -9.88 13.49 15.45
CA HIS A 8 -9.00 14.64 15.37
C HIS A 8 -7.94 14.68 16.50
N ARG A 9 -6.68 14.51 16.09
CA ARG A 9 -5.46 15.10 16.69
C ARG A 9 -5.11 14.54 18.07
N PHE A 10 -4.07 13.71 18.15
CA PHE A 10 -3.36 13.47 19.42
C PHE A 10 -3.01 14.84 20.02
N ALA A 11 -3.75 15.24 21.07
CA ALA A 11 -3.41 16.41 21.87
C ALA A 11 -1.98 16.17 22.38
N GLY A 12 -1.07 17.08 22.00
CA GLY A 12 0.37 16.87 22.06
C GLY A 12 0.84 16.25 23.37
N HIS A 13 1.73 15.25 23.26
CA HIS A 13 2.48 14.60 24.35
C HIS A 13 1.83 14.67 25.75
N GLY A 14 0.57 14.26 25.87
CA GLY A 14 -0.06 14.05 27.17
C GLY A 14 0.66 12.93 27.90
N ARG A 15 0.89 13.10 29.21
CA ARG A 15 1.51 12.05 30.07
C ARG A 15 0.59 10.83 30.30
N GLU A 16 -0.63 10.87 29.78
CA GLU A 16 -1.68 9.89 30.01
C GLU A 16 -1.89 9.01 28.77
N VAL A 17 -2.01 7.70 28.98
CA VAL A 17 -2.25 6.73 27.91
C VAL A 17 -3.71 6.83 27.49
N VAL A 18 -3.94 7.22 26.24
CA VAL A 18 -5.27 7.19 25.63
C VAL A 18 -5.45 5.87 24.88
N ARG A 19 -6.59 5.21 25.10
CA ARG A 19 -7.01 4.02 24.34
C ARG A 19 -8.32 4.32 23.63
N GLU A 20 -8.32 4.20 22.32
CA GLU A 20 -9.52 4.32 21.49
C GLU A 20 -9.87 2.96 20.87
N ASP A 21 -11.16 2.66 20.83
CA ASP A 21 -11.71 1.44 20.24
C ASP A 21 -12.48 1.81 18.97
N PHE A 22 -12.09 1.21 17.84
CA PHE A 22 -12.65 1.46 16.52
C PHE A 22 -13.58 0.34 16.02
N THR A 23 -13.97 -0.60 16.88
CA THR A 23 -14.82 -1.74 16.50
C THR A 23 -16.27 -1.36 16.17
N SER A 24 -16.77 -0.22 16.66
CA SER A 24 -18.19 0.20 16.54
C SER A 24 -18.46 1.25 15.46
N GLY A 25 -17.43 1.74 14.78
CA GLY A 25 -17.53 2.77 13.74
C GLY A 25 -16.44 2.57 12.70
N ALA A 26 -16.71 1.71 11.72
CA ALA A 26 -15.78 1.48 10.63
C ALA A 26 -15.51 2.80 9.89
N VAL A 27 -14.23 3.05 9.62
CA VAL A 27 -13.81 4.18 8.80
C VAL A 27 -13.81 3.68 7.36
N ASP A 28 -14.77 4.17 6.58
CA ASP A 28 -14.84 3.89 5.15
C ASP A 28 -13.88 4.81 4.39
N LEU A 29 -12.93 4.21 3.68
CA LEU A 29 -11.99 4.90 2.81
C LEU A 29 -12.12 4.36 1.40
N ALA A 30 -12.27 5.28 0.44
CA ALA A 30 -12.11 4.96 -0.95
C ALA A 30 -10.63 4.72 -1.28
N ALA A 31 -10.38 4.05 -2.40
CA ALA A 31 -9.03 3.88 -2.90
C ALA A 31 -8.38 5.26 -3.16
N GLY A 32 -7.27 5.53 -2.49
CA GLY A 32 -6.54 6.79 -2.59
C GLY A 32 -6.86 7.82 -1.51
N ASP A 33 -7.84 7.57 -0.63
CA ASP A 33 -8.12 8.45 0.51
C ASP A 33 -6.97 8.45 1.52
N GLU A 34 -6.69 9.62 2.11
CA GLU A 34 -5.64 9.78 3.12
C GLU A 34 -6.04 9.07 4.42
N MET A 35 -5.45 7.91 4.69
CA MET A 35 -5.61 7.21 5.97
C MET A 35 -5.00 7.99 7.15
N GLY A 36 -3.87 8.63 6.88
CA GLY A 36 -3.02 9.20 7.91
C GLY A 36 -1.62 9.53 7.41
N ARG A 37 -0.82 10.14 8.27
CA ARG A 37 0.54 10.61 7.98
C ARG A 37 1.51 10.20 9.06
N PHE A 38 2.74 9.89 8.67
CA PHE A 38 3.80 9.60 9.62
C PHE A 38 4.60 10.87 9.94
N TYR A 39 4.86 11.11 11.23
CA TYR A 39 5.57 12.32 11.70
C TYR A 39 7.11 12.22 11.64
N LEU A 40 7.66 11.02 11.50
CA LEU A 40 9.10 10.76 11.43
C LEU A 40 9.32 9.96 10.15
N GLY A 41 10.12 10.49 9.21
CA GLY A 41 10.25 10.01 7.83
C GLY A 41 9.92 8.53 7.64
N SER A 42 8.79 8.26 7.00
CA SER A 42 8.27 6.91 6.83
C SER A 42 8.79 6.26 5.57
N THR A 43 9.32 5.05 5.71
CA THR A 43 9.54 4.14 4.58
C THR A 43 8.25 3.40 4.28
N VAL A 44 7.77 3.50 3.04
CA VAL A 44 6.70 2.64 2.53
C VAL A 44 7.34 1.48 1.78
N VAL A 45 6.99 0.24 2.15
CA VAL A 45 7.36 -0.97 1.42
C VAL A 45 6.12 -1.50 0.73
N LEU A 46 6.13 -1.51 -0.61
CA LEU A 46 5.05 -2.06 -1.43
C LEU A 46 5.44 -3.47 -1.90
N LEU A 47 4.59 -4.47 -1.65
CA LEU A 47 4.82 -5.85 -2.03
C LEU A 47 3.63 -6.37 -2.86
N PHE A 48 3.93 -7.01 -3.98
CA PHE A 48 2.95 -7.57 -4.91
C PHE A 48 3.34 -8.99 -5.28
N GLU A 49 2.38 -9.80 -5.72
CA GLU A 49 2.69 -11.09 -6.33
C GLU A 49 3.47 -10.89 -7.64
N PRO A 50 4.26 -11.89 -8.07
CA PRO A 50 4.99 -11.82 -9.33
C PRO A 50 4.07 -11.49 -10.52
N GLY A 51 4.48 -10.51 -11.34
CA GLY A 51 3.76 -10.15 -12.57
C GLY A 51 2.46 -9.35 -12.38
N ARG A 52 2.18 -8.83 -11.18
CA ARG A 52 0.94 -8.04 -10.90
C ARG A 52 1.09 -6.53 -11.09
N VAL A 53 2.31 -6.02 -11.21
CA VAL A 53 2.58 -4.59 -11.38
C VAL A 53 3.64 -4.40 -12.45
N ALA A 54 3.41 -3.48 -13.38
CA ALA A 54 4.41 -2.96 -14.30
C ALA A 54 4.79 -1.55 -13.84
N TRP A 55 6.05 -1.34 -13.49
CA TRP A 55 6.55 -0.02 -13.09
C TRP A 55 6.69 0.89 -14.31
N LEU A 56 6.44 2.19 -14.14
CA LEU A 56 6.65 3.15 -15.22
C LEU A 56 8.14 3.22 -15.57
N GLU A 57 8.49 3.14 -16.86
CA GLU A 57 9.89 3.16 -17.33
C GLU A 57 10.67 4.39 -16.88
N GLY A 58 9.97 5.51 -16.66
CA GLY A 58 10.55 6.77 -16.22
C GLY A 58 10.87 6.84 -14.73
N LEU A 59 10.39 5.90 -13.90
CA LEU A 59 10.61 5.89 -12.46
C LEU A 59 11.90 5.14 -12.11
N LYS A 60 12.88 5.85 -11.54
CA LYS A 60 14.20 5.31 -11.21
C LYS A 60 14.49 5.37 -9.71
N PRO A 61 15.42 4.52 -9.22
CA PRO A 61 15.85 4.59 -7.82
C PRO A 61 16.37 5.98 -7.46
N GLY A 62 15.86 6.54 -6.36
CA GLY A 62 16.22 7.88 -5.86
C GLY A 62 15.38 9.02 -6.43
N ASP A 63 14.50 8.76 -7.40
CA ASP A 63 13.60 9.78 -7.91
C ASP A 63 12.60 10.22 -6.82
N PRO A 64 12.37 11.54 -6.65
CA PRO A 64 11.35 12.01 -5.72
C PRO A 64 9.96 11.69 -6.28
N VAL A 65 9.12 11.09 -5.45
CA VAL A 65 7.70 10.84 -5.77
C VAL A 65 6.80 11.84 -5.04
N ARG A 66 5.67 12.17 -5.64
CA ARG A 66 4.63 13.02 -5.03
C ARG A 66 3.39 12.20 -4.69
N MET A 67 2.65 12.63 -3.67
CA MET A 67 1.34 12.04 -3.38
C MET A 67 0.41 12.16 -4.59
N GLY A 68 -0.29 11.06 -4.91
CA GLY A 68 -1.16 10.96 -6.09
C GLY A 68 -0.43 10.73 -7.41
N GLN A 69 0.91 10.71 -7.43
CA GLN A 69 1.66 10.37 -8.63
C GLN A 69 1.52 8.87 -8.94
N ALA A 70 1.16 8.55 -10.18
CA ALA A 70 1.22 7.18 -10.66
C ALA A 70 2.68 6.70 -10.73
N ILE A 71 2.94 5.50 -10.22
CA ILE A 71 4.27 4.87 -10.20
C ILE A 71 4.32 3.57 -11.01
N GLY A 72 3.18 3.01 -11.37
CA GLY A 72 3.04 1.80 -12.17
C GLY A 72 1.58 1.47 -12.45
N ASP A 73 1.38 0.46 -13.28
CA ASP A 73 0.07 -0.04 -13.70
C ASP A 73 -0.17 -1.45 -13.15
N CYS A 74 -1.40 -1.71 -12.74
CA CYS A 74 -1.85 -3.06 -12.38
C CYS A 74 -1.85 -3.94 -13.63
N GLN A 75 -1.18 -5.08 -13.56
CA GLN A 75 -1.16 -6.08 -14.62
C GLN A 75 -2.20 -7.17 -14.35
N GLU A 76 -2.86 -7.60 -15.42
CA GLU A 76 -3.75 -8.75 -15.39
C GLU A 76 -2.91 -10.03 -15.19
N PHE A 77 -3.27 -10.85 -14.21
CA PHE A 77 -2.60 -12.12 -13.98
C PHE A 77 -3.05 -13.13 -15.04
N LYS A 78 -2.15 -13.49 -15.95
CA LYS A 78 -2.36 -14.61 -16.89
C LYS A 78 -1.54 -15.81 -16.42
N PRO A 79 -2.17 -16.82 -15.78
CA PRO A 79 -1.45 -18.02 -15.41
C PRO A 79 -0.93 -18.70 -16.68
N LYS A 80 0.38 -18.96 -16.72
CA LYS A 80 0.93 -19.94 -17.65
C LYS A 80 0.54 -21.29 -17.07
N PHE A 81 -0.50 -21.91 -17.64
CA PHE A 81 -0.70 -23.34 -17.39
C PHE A 81 0.52 -24.04 -17.96
N ASP A 82 1.28 -24.73 -17.10
CA ASP A 82 2.35 -25.62 -17.55
C ASP A 82 1.71 -26.64 -18.48
N GLU A 83 2.05 -26.56 -19.76
CA GLU A 83 1.63 -27.53 -20.76
C GLU A 83 2.20 -28.88 -20.31
N PRO A 84 1.37 -29.91 -20.07
CA PRO A 84 1.87 -31.18 -19.58
C PRO A 84 2.83 -31.74 -20.62
N ASP A 85 4.06 -32.03 -20.18
CA ASP A 85 5.10 -32.65 -20.98
C ASP A 85 4.55 -33.93 -21.62
N SER A 86 4.25 -33.86 -22.93
CA SER A 86 3.71 -34.97 -23.70
C SER A 86 4.76 -36.03 -24.02
N SER A 87 5.96 -35.98 -23.43
CA SER A 87 7.04 -36.95 -23.68
C SER A 87 6.96 -38.23 -22.83
N HIS A 88 5.92 -38.43 -22.02
CA HIS A 88 5.79 -39.60 -21.13
C HIS A 88 4.67 -40.60 -21.44
N PHE A 89 4.08 -40.55 -22.64
CA PHE A 89 3.17 -41.61 -23.11
C PHE A 89 3.54 -42.10 -24.51
N GLY A 90 4.14 -43.30 -24.56
CA GLY A 90 4.04 -44.25 -25.67
C GLY A 90 5.00 -44.08 -26.83
#